data_AF-A0AAI9R976-F1
#
_entry.id   AF-A0AAI9R976-F1
#
_cell.length_a   1.000
_cell.length_b   1.000
_cell.length_c   1.000
_cell.angle_alpha   90.00
_cell.angle_beta   90.00
_cell.angle_gamma   90.00
#
_symmetry.space_group_name_H-M   'P 1'
#
loop_
_entity.id
_entity.type
_entity.pdbx_description
1 polymer ?
#
loop_
_entity_poly.entity_id
_entity_poly.type
_entity_poly.pdbx_seq_one_letter_code
_entity_poly.pdbx_strand_id
1 'polypeptide(L)'
;MGGPGKAKRGIPPKSDFNSWYPAIVEIADLVDKRYPIKGMDVWRPYGWKTMSLIDALTRSQMSRTGHEEYNFPLLVPEDLLDKENQLVSKLKAARDAGVDPSELRMEEEEGGFENEVYWVKHGGNNELEVPMFLRPTSETPMYTMFSLWVRSHADLPLKTFQIVNSFRYETKQTRS
;
A
#
# COMPACT_ATOMS: atom_id res chain seq x y z
N MET A 1 3.79 -40.32 -32.63
CA MET A 1 2.94 -39.45 -31.81
C MET A 1 3.73 -38.21 -31.43
N GLY A 2 3.46 -37.07 -32.09
CA GLY A 2 4.10 -35.80 -31.73
C GLY A 2 3.51 -35.32 -30.41
N GLY A 3 4.34 -35.19 -29.37
CA GLY A 3 3.92 -34.56 -28.12
C GLY A 3 3.40 -33.15 -28.37
N PRO A 4 2.56 -32.60 -27.46
CA PRO A 4 1.99 -31.27 -27.62
C PRO A 4 3.12 -30.26 -27.87
N GLY A 5 3.12 -29.67 -29.05
CA GLY A 5 4.14 -28.70 -29.46
C GLY A 5 4.18 -27.57 -28.43
N LYS A 6 5.36 -27.30 -27.86
CA LYS A 6 5.57 -26.16 -26.97
C LYS A 6 5.07 -24.91 -27.69
N ALA A 7 4.07 -24.23 -27.15
CA ALA A 7 3.71 -22.90 -27.62
C ALA A 7 4.97 -22.02 -27.51
N LYS A 8 5.61 -21.74 -28.64
CA LYS A 8 6.82 -20.90 -28.72
C LYS A 8 6.41 -19.44 -28.49
N ARG A 9 6.05 -19.06 -27.27
CA ARG A 9 5.77 -17.67 -26.87
C ARG A 9 7.03 -16.88 -26.50
N GLY A 10 8.24 -17.35 -26.85
CA GLY A 10 9.47 -16.63 -26.51
C GLY A 10 9.69 -16.45 -25.01
N ILE A 11 9.18 -17.37 -24.18
CA ILE A 11 9.28 -17.29 -22.72
C ILE A 11 10.75 -17.49 -22.31
N PRO A 12 11.36 -16.55 -21.55
CA PRO A 12 12.71 -16.69 -21.02
C PRO A 12 12.85 -17.94 -20.13
N PRO A 13 14.04 -18.52 -19.95
CA PRO A 13 14.21 -19.63 -19.02
C PRO A 13 14.01 -19.15 -17.57
N LYS A 14 13.36 -19.97 -16.73
CA LYS A 14 13.13 -19.66 -15.30
C LYS A 14 14.43 -19.37 -14.53
N SER A 15 15.57 -19.90 -14.99
CA SER A 15 16.89 -19.60 -14.43
C SER A 15 17.26 -18.12 -14.49
N ASP A 16 16.73 -17.38 -15.48
CA ASP A 16 16.79 -15.93 -15.54
C ASP A 16 15.47 -15.35 -15.03
N PHE A 17 15.31 -15.32 -13.70
CA PHE A 17 14.06 -14.90 -13.06
C PHE A 17 13.68 -13.46 -13.40
N ASN A 18 14.66 -12.56 -13.55
CA ASN A 18 14.44 -11.14 -13.82
C ASN A 18 13.80 -10.92 -15.20
N SER A 19 14.15 -11.73 -16.21
CA SER A 19 13.48 -11.67 -17.51
C SER A 19 12.21 -12.53 -17.56
N TRP A 20 12.21 -13.67 -16.87
CA TRP A 20 11.11 -14.63 -16.90
C TRP A 20 9.84 -14.11 -16.21
N TYR A 21 9.96 -13.52 -15.02
CA TYR A 21 8.80 -13.07 -14.24
C TYR A 21 7.99 -11.99 -14.97
N PRO A 22 8.61 -10.91 -15.48
CA PRO A 22 7.91 -9.91 -16.29
C PRO A 22 7.17 -10.51 -17.49
N ALA A 23 7.85 -11.39 -18.22
CA ALA A 23 7.32 -12.02 -19.41
C ALA A 23 6.12 -12.90 -19.09
N ILE A 24 6.16 -13.67 -18.00
CA ILE A 24 5.04 -14.52 -17.59
C ILE A 24 3.84 -13.71 -17.13
N VAL A 25 4.06 -12.65 -16.36
CA VAL A 25 2.99 -11.76 -15.90
C VAL A 25 2.22 -11.17 -17.09
N GLU A 26 2.94 -10.75 -18.14
CA GLU A 26 2.34 -10.24 -19.37
C GLU A 26 1.68 -11.34 -20.21
N ILE A 27 2.38 -12.46 -20.46
CA ILE A 27 1.87 -13.59 -21.27
C ILE A 27 0.64 -14.26 -20.66
N ALA A 28 0.52 -14.24 -19.33
CA ALA A 28 -0.62 -14.76 -18.59
C ALA A 28 -1.79 -13.76 -18.51
N ASP A 29 -1.68 -12.59 -19.14
CA ASP A 29 -2.70 -11.54 -19.13
C ASP A 29 -3.11 -11.12 -17.71
N LEU A 30 -2.16 -11.07 -16.76
CA LEU A 30 -2.44 -10.65 -15.38
C LEU A 30 -2.56 -9.13 -15.28
N VAL A 31 -1.58 -8.42 -15.82
CA VAL A 31 -1.54 -6.95 -15.85
C VAL A 31 -1.08 -6.44 -17.22
N ASP A 32 -1.35 -5.18 -17.50
CA ASP A 32 -0.89 -4.46 -18.67
C ASP A 32 0.03 -3.32 -18.24
N LYS A 33 1.31 -3.46 -18.56
CA LYS A 33 2.38 -2.53 -18.19
C LYS A 33 2.52 -1.34 -19.13
N ARG A 34 1.71 -1.27 -20.19
CA ARG A 34 1.76 -0.20 -21.20
C ARG A 34 1.15 1.11 -20.71
N TYR A 35 0.57 1.12 -19.51
CA TYR A 35 0.10 2.35 -18.89
C TYR A 35 1.28 3.32 -18.70
N PRO A 36 1.16 4.59 -19.11
CA PRO A 36 2.30 5.49 -19.28
C PRO A 36 2.80 6.09 -17.95
N ILE A 37 2.60 5.39 -16.83
CA ILE A 37 3.12 5.78 -15.51
C ILE A 37 3.89 4.60 -14.93
N LYS A 38 5.18 4.83 -14.67
CA LYS A 38 6.07 3.81 -14.11
C LYS A 38 5.53 3.31 -12.76
N GLY A 39 5.47 2.00 -12.60
CA GLY A 39 5.00 1.35 -11.37
C GLY A 39 3.48 1.32 -11.21
N MET A 40 2.72 1.77 -12.21
CA MET A 40 1.25 1.72 -12.19
C MET A 40 0.75 0.85 -13.34
N ASP A 41 0.54 -0.44 -13.07
CA ASP A 41 0.05 -1.38 -14.06
C ASP A 41 -1.49 -1.45 -14.07
N VAL A 42 -2.08 -1.69 -15.23
CA VAL A 42 -3.52 -1.95 -15.34
C VAL A 42 -3.79 -3.42 -15.09
N TRP A 43 -4.55 -3.74 -14.04
CA TRP A 43 -4.97 -5.12 -13.77
C TRP A 43 -5.99 -5.59 -14.81
N ARG A 44 -5.63 -6.62 -15.58
CA ARG A 44 -6.51 -7.22 -16.59
C ARG A 44 -7.50 -8.19 -15.93
N PRO A 45 -8.61 -8.59 -16.59
CA PRO A 45 -9.67 -9.37 -15.95
C PRO A 45 -9.19 -10.63 -15.22
N TYR A 46 -8.19 -11.34 -15.75
CA TYR A 46 -7.65 -12.54 -15.12
C TYR A 46 -6.87 -12.22 -13.83
N GLY A 47 -6.00 -11.22 -13.86
CA GLY A 47 -5.29 -10.74 -12.67
C GLY A 47 -6.23 -10.12 -11.64
N TRP A 48 -7.17 -9.28 -12.08
CA TRP A 48 -8.16 -8.65 -11.21
C TRP A 48 -9.07 -9.66 -10.52
N LYS A 49 -9.48 -10.72 -11.23
CA LYS A 49 -10.24 -11.83 -10.63
C LYS A 49 -9.42 -12.54 -9.55
N THR A 50 -8.13 -12.74 -9.78
CA THR A 50 -7.22 -13.33 -8.79
C THR A 50 -7.14 -12.46 -7.54
N MET A 51 -6.94 -11.15 -7.69
CA MET A 51 -6.94 -10.20 -6.56
C MET A 51 -8.27 -10.19 -5.82
N SER A 52 -9.38 -10.20 -6.54
CA SER A 52 -10.72 -10.24 -5.93
C SER A 52 -10.95 -11.50 -5.07
N LEU A 53 -10.34 -12.64 -5.45
CA LEU A 53 -10.39 -13.86 -4.66
C LEU A 53 -9.54 -13.77 -3.39
N ILE A 54 -8.34 -13.20 -3.48
CA ILE A 54 -7.46 -12.94 -2.33
C ILE A 54 -8.17 -12.02 -1.34
N ASP A 55 -8.72 -10.91 -1.83
CA ASP A 55 -9.50 -9.95 -1.08
C ASP A 55 -10.70 -10.58 -0.35
N ALA A 56 -11.44 -11.46 -1.03
CA ALA A 56 -12.56 -12.17 -0.43
C ALA A 56 -12.12 -13.09 0.71
N LEU A 57 -10.98 -13.77 0.55
CA LEU A 57 -10.39 -14.59 1.62
C LEU A 57 -9.96 -13.73 2.80
N THR A 58 -9.27 -12.61 2.56
CA THR A 58 -8.86 -11.66 3.60
C THR A 58 -10.06 -11.15 4.39
N ARG A 59 -11.11 -10.66 3.70
CA ARG A 59 -12.36 -10.22 4.35
C ARG A 59 -13.00 -11.33 5.18
N SER A 60 -13.02 -12.57 4.67
CA SER A 60 -13.53 -13.70 5.43
C SER A 60 -12.75 -13.95 6.72
N GLN A 61 -11.41 -13.87 6.70
CA GLN A 61 -10.60 -14.05 7.92
C GLN A 61 -10.76 -12.90 8.92
N MET A 62 -10.82 -11.66 8.42
CA MET A 62 -11.03 -10.48 9.25
C MET A 62 -12.39 -10.50 9.94
N SER A 63 -13.45 -10.81 9.18
CA SER A 63 -14.81 -10.95 9.73
C SER A 63 -14.90 -12.06 10.78
N ARG A 64 -14.26 -13.22 10.55
CA ARG A 64 -14.21 -14.34 11.51
C ARG A 64 -13.59 -13.96 12.86
N THR A 65 -12.70 -12.97 12.88
CA THR A 65 -11.98 -12.52 14.08
C THR A 65 -12.59 -11.26 14.71
N GLY A 66 -13.74 -10.81 14.18
CA GLY A 66 -14.48 -9.65 14.65
C GLY A 66 -13.88 -8.31 14.23
N HIS A 67 -13.12 -8.27 13.13
CA HIS A 67 -12.65 -7.01 12.55
C HIS A 67 -13.71 -6.43 11.61
N GLU A 68 -13.89 -5.12 11.69
CA GLU A 68 -14.80 -4.37 10.85
C GLU A 68 -14.03 -3.66 9.72
N GLU A 69 -14.58 -3.70 8.51
CA GLU A 69 -13.97 -3.03 7.36
C GLU A 69 -14.37 -1.55 7.35
N TYR A 70 -13.38 -0.66 7.37
CA TYR A 70 -13.56 0.77 7.19
C TYR A 70 -12.97 1.19 5.84
N ASN A 71 -13.33 2.37 5.36
CA ASN A 71 -12.72 2.95 4.16
C ASN A 71 -12.39 4.41 4.44
N PHE A 72 -11.13 4.67 4.72
CA PHE A 72 -10.64 6.03 4.94
C PHE A 72 -10.35 6.73 3.60
N PRO A 73 -10.44 8.07 3.55
CA PRO A 73 -10.06 8.83 2.37
C PRO A 73 -8.62 8.56 1.91
N LEU A 74 -8.39 8.68 0.61
CA LEU A 74 -7.08 8.54 -0.01
C LEU A 74 -6.17 9.76 0.24
N LEU A 75 -6.77 10.95 0.23
CA LEU A 75 -6.07 12.22 0.44
C LEU A 75 -5.93 12.49 1.94
N VAL A 76 -4.73 12.88 2.34
CA VAL A 76 -4.39 13.26 3.72
C VAL A 76 -3.81 14.69 3.67
N PRO A 77 -4.29 15.63 4.49
CA PRO A 77 -3.73 16.98 4.50
C PRO A 77 -2.33 17.01 5.14
N GLU A 78 -1.51 17.96 4.68
CA GLU A 78 -0.08 18.11 5.03
C GLU A 78 0.16 18.24 6.54
N ASP A 79 -0.76 18.86 7.27
CA ASP A 79 -0.69 19.06 8.73
C ASP A 79 -0.62 17.75 9.52
N LEU A 80 -0.97 16.63 8.88
CA LEU A 80 -0.87 15.30 9.46
C LEU A 80 0.42 14.55 9.06
N LEU A 81 1.20 15.05 8.09
CA LEU A 81 2.41 14.38 7.60
C LEU A 81 3.53 14.32 8.67
N ASP A 82 3.73 15.38 9.44
CA ASP A 82 4.74 15.38 10.50
C ASP A 82 4.45 14.32 11.57
N LYS A 83 3.16 14.16 11.90
CA LYS A 83 2.70 13.11 12.82
C LYS A 83 2.93 11.72 12.21
N GLU A 84 2.75 11.57 10.90
CA GLU A 84 3.05 10.34 10.17
C GLU A 84 4.53 9.98 10.24
N ASN A 85 5.41 10.93 9.91
CA ASN A 85 6.86 10.72 9.88
C ASN A 85 7.38 10.30 11.26
N GLN A 86 6.96 11.01 12.32
CA GLN A 86 7.31 10.65 13.69
C GLN A 86 6.82 9.25 14.07
N LEU A 87 5.58 8.92 13.73
CA LEU A 87 5.00 7.62 14.03
C LEU A 87 5.72 6.49 13.27
N VAL A 88 5.99 6.67 11.99
CA VAL A 88 6.64 5.68 11.12
C VAL A 88 8.06 5.42 11.58
N SER A 89 8.83 6.47 11.88
CA SER A 89 10.19 6.34 12.43
C SER A 89 10.17 5.58 13.75
N LYS A 90 9.26 5.91 14.65
CA LYS A 90 9.09 5.22 15.92
C LYS A 90 8.74 3.73 15.74
N LEU A 91 7.80 3.41 14.85
CA LEU A 91 7.39 2.03 14.57
C LEU A 91 8.51 1.22 13.92
N LYS A 92 9.28 1.85 13.02
CA LYS A 92 10.44 1.23 12.38
C LYS A 92 11.54 0.94 13.39
N ALA A 93 11.90 1.92 14.22
CA ALA A 93 12.87 1.75 15.29
C ALA A 93 12.43 0.66 16.28
N ALA A 94 11.14 0.60 16.63
CA ALA A 94 10.58 -0.43 17.53
C ALA A 94 10.77 -1.83 16.97
N ARG A 95 10.40 -2.00 15.70
CA ARG A 95 10.52 -3.26 14.99
C ARG A 95 11.98 -3.70 14.87
N ASP A 96 12.87 -2.78 14.53
CA ASP A 96 14.29 -3.08 14.31
C ASP A 96 15.00 -3.40 15.65
N ALA A 97 14.55 -2.80 16.75
CA ALA A 97 15.02 -3.10 18.12
C ALA A 97 14.28 -4.28 18.78
N GLY A 98 13.17 -4.77 18.21
CA GLY A 98 12.37 -5.86 18.78
C GLY A 98 11.67 -5.51 20.10
N VAL A 99 11.44 -4.23 20.35
CA VAL A 99 10.81 -3.70 21.58
C VAL A 99 9.43 -3.12 21.28
N ASP A 100 8.61 -2.98 22.30
CA ASP A 100 7.32 -2.30 22.14
C ASP A 100 7.55 -0.81 21.81
N PRO A 101 6.84 -0.22 20.81
CA PRO A 101 7.02 1.18 20.47
C PRO A 101 6.83 2.13 21.65
N SER A 102 5.99 1.80 22.65
CA SER A 102 5.78 2.62 23.84
C SER A 102 7.02 2.73 24.74
N GLU A 103 7.95 1.79 24.64
CA GLU A 103 9.19 1.75 25.42
C GLU A 103 10.33 2.56 24.76
N LEU A 104 10.18 2.94 23.49
CA LEU A 104 11.14 3.80 22.80
C LEU A 104 11.00 5.26 23.21
N ARG A 105 12.12 5.84 23.63
CA ARG A 105 12.27 7.28 23.84
C ARG A 105 12.17 7.97 22.48
N MET A 106 11.47 9.10 22.41
CA MET A 106 11.40 9.89 21.18
C MET A 106 12.78 10.48 20.89
N GLU A 107 13.54 9.81 20.05
CA GLU A 107 14.71 10.38 19.38
C GLU A 107 14.24 10.87 18.01
N GLU A 108 14.55 12.13 17.69
CA GLU A 108 14.25 12.75 16.40
C GLU A 108 15.16 12.12 15.33
N GLU A 109 14.79 10.94 14.83
CA GLU A 109 15.35 10.45 13.57
C GLU A 109 14.59 11.08 12.40
N GLU A 110 15.34 11.69 11.46
CA GLU A 110 14.88 12.10 10.13
C GLU A 110 14.58 10.86 9.26
N GLY A 111 13.59 10.07 9.68
CA GLY A 111 12.95 9.05 8.87
C GLY A 111 11.51 9.47 8.56
N GLY A 112 11.07 9.33 7.32
CA GLY A 112 9.73 9.73 6.94
C GLY A 112 9.37 9.31 5.53
N PHE A 113 8.08 9.28 5.24
CA PHE A 113 7.55 9.07 3.89
C PHE A 113 7.58 10.36 3.06
N GLU A 114 8.13 11.45 3.56
CA GLU A 114 8.14 12.76 2.88
C GLU A 114 8.72 12.68 1.45
N ASN A 115 9.79 11.90 1.26
CA ASN A 115 10.39 11.66 -0.06
C ASN A 115 9.67 10.59 -0.89
N GLU A 116 8.71 9.89 -0.31
CA GLU A 116 7.95 8.79 -0.90
C GLU A 116 6.46 9.15 -1.14
N VAL A 117 6.02 10.39 -0.92
CA VAL A 117 4.61 10.79 -1.12
C VAL A 117 4.38 11.54 -2.43
N TYR A 118 3.19 11.35 -2.99
CA TYR A 118 2.67 12.17 -4.08
C TYR A 118 1.88 13.35 -3.51
N TRP A 119 2.22 14.56 -3.92
CA TRP A 119 1.55 15.78 -3.50
C TRP A 119 0.43 16.19 -4.46
N VAL A 120 -0.67 16.67 -3.88
CA VAL A 120 -1.79 17.33 -4.54
C VAL A 120 -1.84 18.76 -4.01
N LYS A 121 -1.36 19.71 -4.83
CA LYS A 121 -1.29 21.14 -4.48
C LYS A 121 -2.38 21.98 -5.14
N HIS A 122 -3.07 21.42 -6.15
CA HIS A 122 -4.07 22.14 -6.93
C HIS A 122 -5.39 21.37 -6.95
N GLY A 123 -6.48 22.11 -6.79
CA GLY A 123 -7.85 21.65 -7.04
C GLY A 123 -8.37 22.32 -8.31
N GLY A 124 -8.30 21.62 -9.45
CA GLY A 124 -8.53 22.24 -10.75
C GLY A 124 -7.42 23.26 -11.04
N ASN A 125 -7.80 24.52 -11.27
CA ASN A 125 -6.86 25.62 -11.53
C ASN A 125 -6.48 26.44 -10.28
N ASN A 126 -7.07 26.13 -9.12
CA ASN A 126 -6.81 26.87 -7.89
C ASN A 126 -5.76 26.14 -7.05
N GLU A 127 -4.83 26.90 -6.48
CA GLU A 127 -3.93 26.39 -5.45
C GLU A 127 -4.73 26.11 -4.17
N LEU A 128 -4.44 24.98 -3.52
CA LEU A 128 -5.09 24.60 -2.28
C LEU A 128 -4.48 25.39 -1.13
N GLU A 129 -5.34 25.84 -0.21
CA GLU A 129 -4.90 26.51 1.03
C GLU A 129 -4.01 25.59 1.87
N VAL A 130 -4.37 24.31 1.93
CA VAL A 130 -3.58 23.26 2.57
C VAL A 130 -3.26 22.19 1.52
N PRO A 131 -1.98 21.99 1.18
CA PRO A 131 -1.55 20.86 0.36
C PRO A 131 -2.02 19.53 0.94
N MET A 132 -2.35 18.59 0.06
CA MET A 132 -2.68 17.22 0.46
C MET A 132 -1.68 16.26 -0.16
N PHE A 133 -1.55 15.07 0.40
CA PHE A 133 -0.76 13.99 -0.16
C PHE A 133 -1.59 12.71 -0.32
N LEU A 134 -1.19 11.87 -1.27
CA LEU A 134 -1.74 10.51 -1.40
C LEU A 134 -1.13 9.64 -0.32
N ARG A 135 -1.98 8.97 0.46
CA ARG A 135 -1.54 8.16 1.60
C ARG A 135 -0.54 7.04 1.19
N PRO A 136 0.66 6.98 1.81
CA PRO A 136 1.60 5.88 1.61
C PRO A 136 1.30 4.70 2.55
N THR A 137 0.71 5.00 3.70
CA THR A 137 0.07 4.06 4.63
C THR A 137 -1.23 4.71 5.17
N SER A 138 -1.84 4.23 6.25
CA SER A 138 -3.15 4.77 6.70
C SER A 138 -3.28 5.02 8.18
N GLU A 139 -2.20 4.79 8.93
CA GLU A 139 -2.10 5.01 10.37
C GLU A 139 -2.48 6.45 10.71
N THR A 140 -1.96 7.44 9.98
CA THR A 140 -2.22 8.87 10.24
C THR A 140 -3.69 9.26 10.15
N PRO A 141 -4.40 9.04 9.01
CA PRO A 141 -5.83 9.35 8.95
C PRO A 141 -6.65 8.47 9.91
N MET A 142 -6.28 7.21 10.11
CA MET A 142 -6.99 6.31 11.01
C MET A 142 -6.87 6.74 12.48
N TYR A 143 -5.66 7.01 12.96
CA TYR A 143 -5.40 7.31 14.37
C TYR A 143 -5.95 8.68 14.78
N THR A 144 -5.96 9.63 13.83
CA THR A 144 -6.67 10.90 14.02
C THR A 144 -8.14 10.65 14.36
N MET A 145 -8.81 9.75 13.64
CA MET A 145 -10.20 9.40 13.94
C MET A 145 -10.35 8.50 15.17
N PHE A 146 -9.42 7.56 15.40
CA PHE A 146 -9.48 6.67 16.57
C PHE A 146 -9.40 7.45 17.87
N SER A 147 -8.62 8.54 17.91
CA SER A 147 -8.57 9.45 19.06
C SER A 147 -9.92 10.10 19.38
N LEU A 148 -10.80 10.20 18.38
CA LEU A 148 -12.14 10.73 18.53
C LEU A 148 -13.16 9.65 18.92
N TRP A 149 -12.94 8.42 18.46
CA TRP A 149 -13.84 7.28 18.69
C TRP A 149 -13.61 6.59 20.03
N VAL A 150 -12.35 6.45 20.46
CA VAL A 150 -11.99 5.78 21.71
C VAL A 150 -11.94 6.82 22.84
N ARG A 151 -12.93 6.80 23.73
CA ARG A 151 -13.04 7.74 24.86
C ARG A 151 -12.93 7.06 26.21
N SER A 152 -13.21 5.76 26.26
CA SER A 152 -13.19 4.95 27.47
C SER A 152 -12.69 3.54 27.19
N HIS A 153 -12.40 2.79 28.24
CA HIS A 153 -12.06 1.37 28.11
C HIS A 153 -13.19 0.53 27.49
N ALA A 154 -14.43 1.04 27.48
CA ALA A 154 -15.59 0.32 26.97
C ALA A 154 -15.65 0.36 25.43
N ASP A 155 -14.96 1.31 24.80
CA ASP A 155 -14.86 1.42 23.34
C ASP A 155 -13.81 0.44 22.77
N LEU A 156 -13.14 -0.32 23.64
CA LEU A 156 -12.13 -1.31 23.29
C LEU A 156 -12.70 -2.74 23.45
N PRO A 157 -12.25 -3.70 22.61
CA PRO A 157 -11.24 -3.55 21.57
C PRO A 157 -11.80 -2.97 20.26
N LEU A 158 -11.12 -1.95 19.72
CA LEU A 158 -11.38 -1.45 18.37
C LEU A 158 -10.58 -2.30 17.36
N LYS A 159 -11.29 -3.07 16.53
CA LYS A 159 -10.70 -3.97 15.52
C LYS A 159 -11.15 -3.56 14.13
N THR A 160 -10.26 -2.92 13.37
CA THR A 160 -10.60 -2.39 12.06
C THR A 160 -9.59 -2.83 11.00
N PHE A 161 -10.03 -2.95 9.76
CA PHE A 161 -9.14 -3.12 8.61
C PHE A 161 -9.68 -2.38 7.38
N GLN A 162 -8.86 -2.23 6.35
CA GLN A 162 -9.30 -1.74 5.05
C GLN A 162 -8.47 -2.38 3.93
N ILE A 163 -9.10 -2.62 2.78
CA ILE A 163 -8.41 -3.10 1.57
C ILE A 163 -8.51 -2.00 0.51
N VAL A 164 -7.40 -1.30 0.31
CA VAL A 164 -7.36 -0.08 -0.49
C VAL A 164 -5.99 0.08 -1.17
N ASN A 165 -5.93 0.93 -2.18
CA ASN A 165 -4.66 1.32 -2.79
C ASN A 165 -3.89 2.28 -1.87
N SER A 166 -2.58 2.07 -1.79
CA SER A 166 -1.59 2.96 -1.18
C SER A 166 -0.61 3.44 -2.26
N PHE A 167 -0.12 4.66 -2.14
CA PHE A 167 0.76 5.26 -3.14
C PHE A 167 2.12 5.59 -2.53
N ARG A 168 3.18 5.05 -3.10
CA ARG A 168 4.56 5.37 -2.75
C ARG A 168 5.33 5.80 -3.98
N TYR A 169 6.00 6.93 -3.88
CA TYR A 169 6.92 7.42 -4.89
C TYR A 169 8.25 6.68 -4.73
N GLU A 170 8.37 5.54 -5.40
CA GLU A 170 9.60 4.75 -5.39
C GLU A 170 10.63 5.33 -6.39
N THR A 171 11.73 5.85 -5.87
CA THR A 171 12.92 6.22 -6.65
C THR A 171 13.73 4.99 -7.09
N LYS A 172 13.61 3.87 -6.37
CA LYS A 172 14.26 2.60 -6.72
C LYS A 172 13.57 1.98 -7.94
N GLN A 173 14.34 1.25 -8.76
CA GLN A 173 13.79 0.61 -9.96
C GLN A 173 12.62 -0.32 -9.59
N THR A 174 11.40 0.07 -9.97
CA THR A 174 10.31 -0.88 -10.15
C THR A 174 10.85 -1.99 -11.03
N ARG A 175 10.96 -3.21 -10.48
CA ARG A 175 11.41 -4.38 -11.24
C ARG A 175 10.26 -4.81 -12.15
N SER A 176 10.12 -4.09 -13.26
CA SER A 176 9.18 -4.39 -14.32
C SER A 176 9.56 -5.66 -15.04
#